data_AF-A0A1Q5R8N5-F1
#
_entry.id   AF-A0A1Q5R8N5-F1
#
_cell.length_a   1.000
_cell.length_b   1.000
_cell.length_c   1.000
_cell.angle_alpha   90.00
_cell.angle_beta   90.00
_cell.angle_gamma   90.00
#
_symmetry.space_group_name_H-M   'P 1'
#
loop_
_entity.id
_entity.type
_entity.pdbx_description
1 polymer ?
#
loop_
_entity_poly.entity_id
_entity_poly.type
_entity_poly.pdbx_seq_one_letter_code
_entity_poly.pdbx_strand_id
1 'polypeptide(L)'
;MPSSARSVQLGKAIRTVLLSATLLAPALSAGAEEARPPLRLCADPTNLPFSSDEPGKPGLYLEIGQAVAQRLGRTVSYNWYKSYFGKRTVRETLLSKQCDAMVGLPLIDDFMGPAVIFSKPIAHEGYALVGAKESKLAGIDDLTGLRVAVQYQSTPQNLLAMRDDIQKVTVLSPEEGMMALDQGKVDVAFIWAPVAGWLNKTSYGDKYQIVSTEGDGLLWATAIGFAKASGALRDEVDGVLPSLQPEISALFAKYGVPNGAPVKFGQAAPATTSSVGASEPVTVGQATTAEKPVQTATTSGDAKADAKGDAAAGREVFNGTCAHCHGPDAVQAERKIDLRLLKKRYADDMESTFWKTVHDGRPAKGMPAWKDVFSDDELRNVYAYLQSVQDTGGN
;
A
#
# COMPACT_ATOMS: atom_id res chain seq x y z
N MET A 1 -82.41 4.39 -77.68
CA MET A 1 -81.85 4.57 -79.05
C MET A 1 -80.37 4.91 -78.91
N PRO A 2 -79.44 4.40 -79.74
CA PRO A 2 -79.29 3.09 -80.40
C PRO A 2 -78.16 2.26 -79.71
N SER A 3 -78.23 0.93 -79.73
CA SER A 3 -77.47 -0.01 -80.59
C SER A 3 -75.93 -0.01 -80.42
N SER A 4 -75.37 -1.11 -79.90
CA SER A 4 -74.55 -2.05 -80.69
C SER A 4 -73.96 -3.14 -79.77
N ALA A 5 -73.58 -4.25 -80.36
CA ALA A 5 -73.59 -5.59 -79.78
C ALA A 5 -72.19 -6.21 -79.60
N ARG A 6 -72.23 -7.45 -79.08
CA ARG A 6 -71.25 -8.57 -79.08
C ARG A 6 -70.30 -8.63 -77.88
N SER A 7 -70.42 -9.59 -76.95
CA SER A 7 -70.45 -11.06 -76.97
C SER A 7 -69.07 -11.74 -77.06
N VAL A 8 -68.68 -12.33 -75.92
CA VAL A 8 -68.09 -13.69 -75.73
C VAL A 8 -66.62 -13.93 -76.14
N GLN A 9 -65.86 -14.47 -75.16
CA GLN A 9 -65.02 -15.70 -75.20
C GLN A 9 -63.58 -15.62 -74.64
N LEU A 10 -63.32 -16.58 -73.75
CA LEU A 10 -62.08 -17.28 -73.34
C LEU A 10 -60.78 -17.01 -74.12
N GLY A 11 -59.66 -16.97 -73.38
CA GLY A 11 -58.35 -17.25 -73.99
C GLY A 11 -57.13 -17.18 -73.07
N LYS A 12 -56.79 -18.33 -72.47
CA LYS A 12 -55.45 -18.89 -72.20
C LYS A 12 -54.41 -18.15 -71.34
N ALA A 13 -53.92 -18.93 -70.38
CA ALA A 13 -52.72 -18.74 -69.59
C ALA A 13 -51.43 -18.68 -70.43
N ILE A 14 -50.49 -17.84 -70.00
CA ILE A 14 -49.05 -17.96 -70.27
C ILE A 14 -48.33 -17.79 -68.92
N ARG A 15 -47.66 -18.86 -68.47
CA ARG A 15 -46.73 -18.86 -67.34
C ARG A 15 -45.43 -18.23 -67.79
N THR A 16 -45.06 -17.09 -67.22
CA THR A 16 -43.72 -16.51 -67.36
C THR A 16 -42.88 -16.94 -66.16
N VAL A 17 -41.89 -17.79 -66.42
CA VAL A 17 -40.85 -18.17 -65.45
C VAL A 17 -39.83 -17.03 -65.39
N LEU A 18 -39.76 -16.32 -64.27
CA LEU A 18 -38.68 -15.38 -63.96
C LEU A 18 -37.56 -16.15 -63.25
N LEU A 19 -36.42 -16.31 -63.95
CA LEU A 19 -35.15 -16.72 -63.34
C LEU A 19 -34.63 -15.56 -62.49
N SER A 20 -34.75 -15.68 -61.17
CA SER A 20 -34.03 -14.81 -60.23
C SER A 20 -32.59 -15.29 -60.11
N ALA A 21 -31.64 -14.56 -60.69
CA ALA A 21 -30.22 -14.77 -60.48
C ALA A 21 -29.84 -14.29 -59.06
N THR A 22 -29.64 -15.22 -58.14
CA THR A 22 -29.04 -14.98 -56.83
C THR A 22 -27.55 -14.73 -56.99
N LEU A 23 -27.15 -13.46 -56.94
CA LEU A 23 -25.77 -13.05 -56.72
C LEU A 23 -25.38 -13.42 -55.27
N LEU A 24 -24.74 -14.58 -55.09
CA LEU A 24 -23.97 -14.88 -53.89
C LEU A 24 -22.71 -13.98 -53.91
N ALA A 25 -22.81 -12.82 -53.28
CA ALA A 25 -21.62 -12.10 -52.86
C ALA A 25 -20.95 -12.92 -51.74
N PRO A 26 -19.66 -13.26 -51.83
CA PRO A 26 -18.95 -13.82 -50.69
C PRO A 26 -18.89 -12.71 -49.63
N ALA A 27 -19.64 -12.88 -48.56
CA ALA A 27 -19.43 -12.11 -47.35
C ALA A 27 -18.01 -12.44 -46.88
N LEU A 28 -17.06 -11.53 -47.13
CA LEU A 28 -15.83 -11.51 -46.37
C LEU A 28 -16.26 -11.30 -44.92
N SER A 29 -16.29 -12.38 -44.14
CA SER A 29 -16.13 -12.26 -42.69
C SER A 29 -14.76 -11.65 -42.47
N ALA A 30 -14.70 -10.31 -42.46
CA ALA A 30 -13.71 -9.61 -41.69
C ALA A 30 -13.88 -10.17 -40.28
N GLY A 31 -12.94 -11.03 -39.85
CA GLY A 31 -12.92 -11.51 -38.49
C GLY A 31 -12.94 -10.28 -37.60
N ALA A 32 -14.05 -10.06 -36.90
CA ALA A 32 -14.05 -9.16 -35.77
C ALA A 32 -13.03 -9.80 -34.82
N GLU A 33 -11.84 -9.21 -34.77
CA GLU A 33 -10.81 -9.60 -33.81
C GLU A 33 -11.47 -9.43 -32.45
N GLU A 34 -11.79 -10.57 -31.81
CA GLU A 34 -12.59 -10.59 -30.60
C GLU A 34 -11.85 -9.76 -29.55
N ALA A 35 -12.43 -8.62 -29.18
CA ALA A 35 -11.76 -7.64 -28.36
C ALA A 35 -11.31 -8.32 -27.06
N ARG A 36 -10.00 -8.30 -26.80
CA ARG A 36 -9.43 -8.94 -25.61
C ARG A 36 -10.11 -8.37 -24.36
N PRO A 37 -10.40 -9.19 -23.34
CA PRO A 37 -11.00 -8.70 -22.12
C PRO A 37 -10.10 -7.64 -21.46
N PRO A 38 -10.70 -6.63 -20.80
CA PRO A 38 -9.95 -5.55 -20.17
C PRO A 38 -8.98 -6.08 -19.13
N LEU A 39 -7.82 -5.45 -19.02
CA LEU A 39 -6.91 -5.66 -17.90
C LEU A 39 -7.50 -4.97 -16.67
N ARG A 40 -7.96 -5.75 -15.67
CA ARG A 40 -8.52 -5.20 -14.43
C ARG A 40 -7.39 -4.84 -13.49
N LEU A 41 -7.32 -3.58 -13.08
CA LEU A 41 -6.27 -3.06 -12.20
C LEU A 41 -6.82 -2.78 -10.81
N CYS A 42 -6.14 -3.25 -9.77
CA CYS A 42 -6.41 -2.86 -8.41
C CYS A 42 -5.80 -1.48 -8.14
N ALA A 43 -6.60 -0.55 -7.61
CA ALA A 43 -6.17 0.84 -7.40
C ALA A 43 -6.86 1.51 -6.21
N ASP A 44 -6.22 2.53 -5.64
CA ASP A 44 -6.84 3.39 -4.63
C ASP A 44 -7.46 4.65 -5.29
N PRO A 45 -8.73 4.98 -5.02
CA PRO A 45 -9.39 6.14 -5.64
C PRO A 45 -8.84 7.51 -5.17
N THR A 46 -8.10 7.61 -4.07
CA THR A 46 -7.61 8.90 -3.55
C THR A 46 -6.15 8.84 -3.08
N ASN A 47 -5.25 8.32 -3.91
CA ASN A 47 -3.86 8.10 -3.54
C ASN A 47 -2.91 8.74 -4.55
N LEU A 48 -3.14 10.01 -4.91
CA LEU A 48 -2.19 10.75 -5.74
C LEU A 48 -0.83 10.85 -5.02
N PRO A 49 0.29 10.76 -5.76
CA PRO A 49 0.39 10.73 -7.23
C PRO A 49 0.11 9.37 -7.90
N PHE A 50 -0.13 8.31 -7.14
CA PHE A 50 -0.18 6.94 -7.66
C PHE A 50 -1.46 6.62 -8.41
N SER A 51 -2.62 6.90 -7.81
CA SER A 51 -3.91 6.59 -8.42
C SER A 51 -5.01 7.52 -7.91
N SER A 52 -5.97 7.84 -8.80
CA SER A 52 -7.21 8.51 -8.41
C SER A 52 -8.37 8.17 -9.34
N ASP A 53 -9.59 8.20 -8.79
CA ASP A 53 -10.84 8.12 -9.55
C ASP A 53 -11.32 9.50 -10.05
N GLU A 54 -10.59 10.58 -9.77
CA GLU A 54 -10.88 11.91 -10.30
C GLU A 54 -10.72 11.94 -11.84
N PRO A 55 -11.75 12.37 -12.58
CA PRO A 55 -11.67 12.50 -14.04
C PRO A 55 -10.49 13.39 -14.47
N GLY A 56 -9.67 12.89 -15.38
CA GLY A 56 -8.51 13.62 -15.92
C GLY A 56 -7.26 13.59 -15.04
N LYS A 57 -7.29 12.96 -13.86
CA LYS A 57 -6.13 12.80 -12.97
C LYS A 57 -5.91 11.34 -12.58
N PRO A 58 -5.68 10.43 -13.52
CA PRO A 58 -5.62 8.99 -13.25
C PRO A 58 -4.52 8.61 -12.24
N GLY A 59 -3.38 9.30 -12.23
CA GLY A 59 -2.23 8.95 -11.39
C GLY A 59 -1.22 8.06 -12.11
N LEU A 60 0.00 8.06 -11.58
CA LEU A 60 1.19 7.38 -12.12
C LEU A 60 0.94 5.89 -12.40
N TYR A 61 0.42 5.16 -11.42
CA TYR A 61 0.20 3.71 -11.53
C TYR A 61 -0.92 3.35 -12.50
N LEU A 62 -1.93 4.21 -12.62
CA LEU A 62 -3.00 3.98 -13.59
C LEU A 62 -2.52 4.25 -15.01
N GLU A 63 -1.72 5.28 -15.23
CA GLU A 63 -1.13 5.55 -16.56
C GLU A 63 -0.13 4.46 -16.96
N ILE A 64 0.68 3.94 -16.04
CA ILE A 64 1.54 2.77 -16.30
C ILE A 64 0.67 1.56 -16.69
N GLY A 65 -0.39 1.29 -15.93
CA GLY A 65 -1.31 0.18 -16.23
C GLY A 65 -2.05 0.35 -17.56
N GLN A 66 -2.40 1.59 -17.94
CA GLN A 66 -2.98 1.92 -19.24
C GLN A 66 -1.99 1.66 -20.38
N ALA A 67 -0.74 2.10 -20.25
CA ALA A 67 0.31 1.88 -21.25
C ALA A 67 0.59 0.37 -21.44
N VAL A 68 0.63 -0.39 -20.34
CA VAL A 68 0.74 -1.86 -20.38
C VAL A 68 -0.44 -2.49 -21.10
N ALA A 69 -1.68 -2.13 -20.72
CA ALA A 69 -2.88 -2.68 -21.35
C ALA A 69 -2.92 -2.36 -22.86
N GLN A 70 -2.59 -1.13 -23.24
CA GLN A 70 -2.52 -0.72 -24.63
C GLN A 70 -1.51 -1.57 -25.43
N ARG A 71 -0.32 -1.82 -24.88
CA ARG A 71 0.68 -2.69 -25.51
C ARG A 71 0.22 -4.14 -25.65
N LEU A 72 -0.64 -4.61 -24.76
CA LEU A 72 -1.25 -5.93 -24.81
C LEU A 72 -2.50 -6.00 -25.71
N GLY A 73 -2.90 -4.90 -26.34
CA GLY A 73 -4.13 -4.81 -27.13
C GLY A 73 -5.40 -4.95 -26.29
N ARG A 74 -5.36 -4.45 -25.05
CA ARG A 74 -6.47 -4.50 -24.07
C ARG A 74 -6.88 -3.09 -23.66
N THR A 75 -8.14 -2.94 -23.27
CA THR A 75 -8.58 -1.78 -22.47
C THR A 75 -8.27 -2.02 -20.99
N VAL A 76 -8.47 -1.00 -20.16
CA VAL A 76 -8.36 -1.12 -18.70
C VAL A 76 -9.74 -1.02 -18.05
N SER A 77 -9.87 -1.65 -16.88
CA SER A 77 -10.90 -1.34 -15.90
C SER A 77 -10.30 -1.34 -14.50
N TYR A 78 -10.97 -0.69 -13.54
CA TYR A 78 -10.41 -0.46 -12.22
C TYR A 78 -11.27 -1.09 -11.14
N ASN A 79 -10.63 -1.77 -10.20
CA ASN A 79 -11.23 -2.18 -8.95
C ASN A 79 -10.70 -1.28 -7.82
N TRP A 80 -11.55 -0.38 -7.36
CA TRP A 80 -11.21 0.64 -6.37
C TRP A 80 -11.24 0.08 -4.95
N TYR A 81 -10.13 0.22 -4.22
CA TYR A 81 -10.01 -0.15 -2.82
C TYR A 81 -8.93 0.68 -2.13
N LYS A 82 -9.19 1.15 -0.90
CA LYS A 82 -8.25 1.98 -0.15
C LYS A 82 -6.97 1.21 0.23
N SER A 83 -5.82 1.69 -0.23
CA SER A 83 -4.52 1.04 -0.07
C SER A 83 -3.90 1.22 1.31
N TYR A 84 -4.43 2.10 2.16
CA TYR A 84 -3.92 2.38 3.52
C TYR A 84 -3.79 1.11 4.40
N PHE A 85 -4.57 0.07 4.14
CA PHE A 85 -4.48 -1.21 4.86
C PHE A 85 -3.38 -2.15 4.34
N GLY A 86 -2.47 -1.67 3.48
CA GLY A 86 -1.28 -2.38 3.01
C GLY A 86 -1.58 -3.75 2.41
N LYS A 87 -1.00 -4.80 2.98
CA LYS A 87 -1.18 -6.20 2.52
C LYS A 87 -2.65 -6.64 2.49
N ARG A 88 -3.54 -6.08 3.31
CA ARG A 88 -4.99 -6.39 3.26
C ARG A 88 -5.60 -6.01 1.92
N THR A 89 -5.23 -4.87 1.36
CA THR A 89 -5.65 -4.44 0.02
C THR A 89 -5.37 -5.51 -1.00
N VAL A 90 -4.18 -6.10 -0.98
CA VAL A 90 -3.79 -7.19 -1.89
C VAL A 90 -4.65 -8.44 -1.68
N ARG A 91 -4.99 -8.78 -0.43
CA ARG A 91 -5.88 -9.92 -0.11
C ARG A 91 -7.28 -9.71 -0.65
N GLU A 92 -7.91 -8.60 -0.29
CA GLU A 92 -9.32 -8.30 -0.61
C GLU A 92 -9.56 -8.03 -2.09
N THR A 93 -8.51 -7.71 -2.84
CA THR A 93 -8.63 -7.34 -4.25
C THR A 93 -7.96 -8.38 -5.16
N LEU A 94 -6.64 -8.35 -5.29
CA LEU A 94 -5.87 -9.19 -6.20
C LEU A 94 -6.06 -10.69 -5.91
N LEU A 95 -5.91 -11.11 -4.64
CA LEU A 95 -6.02 -12.52 -4.27
C LEU A 95 -7.47 -13.01 -4.21
N SER A 96 -8.43 -12.11 -3.99
CA SER A 96 -9.87 -12.36 -4.14
C SER A 96 -10.36 -12.25 -5.59
N LYS A 97 -9.46 -12.13 -6.57
CA LYS A 97 -9.73 -12.13 -8.03
C LYS A 97 -10.58 -10.95 -8.53
N GLN A 98 -10.65 -9.87 -7.76
CA GLN A 98 -11.38 -8.65 -8.15
C GLN A 98 -10.65 -7.86 -9.24
N CYS A 99 -9.33 -8.03 -9.35
CA CYS A 99 -8.51 -7.50 -10.42
C CYS A 99 -7.48 -8.55 -10.88
N ASP A 100 -6.80 -8.26 -11.98
CA ASP A 100 -5.79 -9.13 -12.59
C ASP A 100 -4.36 -8.73 -12.19
N ALA A 101 -4.13 -7.44 -11.95
CA ALA A 101 -2.81 -6.90 -11.63
C ALA A 101 -2.88 -5.69 -10.68
N MET A 102 -1.82 -5.46 -9.92
CA MET A 102 -1.63 -4.29 -9.07
C MET A 102 -0.25 -3.68 -9.35
N VAL A 103 -0.23 -2.42 -9.79
CA VAL A 103 1.01 -1.71 -10.16
C VAL A 103 1.65 -1.11 -8.90
N GLY A 104 2.98 -1.16 -8.82
CA GLY A 104 3.73 -0.45 -7.78
C GLY A 104 3.84 -1.20 -6.45
N LEU A 105 3.79 -2.54 -6.48
CA LEU A 105 4.07 -3.33 -5.28
C LEU A 105 5.58 -3.44 -5.03
N PRO A 106 6.03 -3.45 -3.77
CA PRO A 106 7.44 -3.62 -3.45
C PRO A 106 7.89 -5.03 -3.86
N LEU A 107 8.95 -5.08 -4.67
CA LEU A 107 9.56 -6.32 -5.12
C LEU A 107 10.53 -6.82 -4.04
N ILE A 108 9.99 -7.50 -3.04
CA ILE A 108 10.75 -8.15 -1.97
C ILE A 108 10.29 -9.60 -1.83
N ASP A 109 11.22 -10.52 -1.54
CA ASP A 109 10.98 -11.97 -1.59
C ASP A 109 9.89 -12.46 -0.62
N ASP A 110 9.68 -11.76 0.50
CA ASP A 110 8.68 -12.12 1.52
C ASP A 110 7.32 -11.42 1.35
N PHE A 111 7.17 -10.57 0.32
CA PHE A 111 5.93 -9.83 0.14
C PHE A 111 4.80 -10.76 -0.27
N MET A 112 3.87 -10.99 0.66
CA MET A 112 2.71 -11.88 0.46
C MET A 112 3.07 -13.36 0.23
N GLY A 113 4.33 -13.74 0.50
CA GLY A 113 4.83 -15.10 0.29
C GLY A 113 4.59 -15.59 -1.14
N PRO A 114 4.29 -16.88 -1.36
CA PRO A 114 4.13 -17.43 -2.71
C PRO A 114 2.81 -17.03 -3.38
N ALA A 115 1.92 -16.29 -2.70
CA ALA A 115 0.59 -15.96 -3.22
C ALA A 115 0.61 -14.88 -4.31
N VAL A 116 1.65 -14.04 -4.31
CA VAL A 116 1.87 -12.99 -5.31
C VAL A 116 3.13 -13.31 -6.10
N ILE A 117 3.08 -13.09 -7.41
CA ILE A 117 4.23 -13.11 -8.32
C ILE A 117 4.36 -11.74 -8.97
N PHE A 118 5.57 -11.40 -9.41
CA PHE A 118 5.88 -10.06 -9.89
C PHE A 118 6.37 -10.09 -11.33
N SER A 119 6.12 -9.00 -12.05
CA SER A 119 6.88 -8.66 -13.26
C SER A 119 8.34 -8.37 -12.94
N LYS A 120 9.14 -8.17 -13.97
CA LYS A 120 10.43 -7.45 -13.87
C LYS A 120 10.22 -6.08 -13.20
N PRO A 121 11.25 -5.54 -12.50
CA PRO A 121 11.18 -4.22 -11.89
C PRO A 121 10.80 -3.14 -12.90
N ILE A 122 9.94 -2.20 -12.50
CA ILE A 122 9.52 -1.07 -13.33
C ILE A 122 10.18 0.24 -12.89
N ALA A 123 10.48 0.39 -11.58
CA ALA A 123 11.11 1.58 -11.01
C ALA A 123 11.70 1.28 -9.62
N HIS A 124 12.24 2.32 -8.99
CA HIS A 124 12.58 2.33 -7.58
C HIS A 124 11.81 3.44 -6.88
N GLU A 125 11.33 3.16 -5.68
CA GLU A 125 10.63 4.12 -4.85
C GLU A 125 11.10 3.99 -3.40
N GLY A 126 11.14 5.11 -2.69
CA GLY A 126 11.83 5.19 -1.42
C GLY A 126 11.58 6.49 -0.68
N TYR A 127 12.33 6.67 0.39
CA TYR A 127 12.41 7.93 1.10
C TYR A 127 13.42 8.86 0.44
N ALA A 128 13.24 10.16 0.65
CA ALA A 128 14.14 11.19 0.15
C ALA A 128 14.35 12.28 1.18
N LEU A 129 15.51 12.93 1.09
CA LEU A 129 15.74 14.23 1.68
C LEU A 129 15.20 15.32 0.76
N VAL A 130 14.45 16.25 1.33
CA VAL A 130 13.87 17.41 0.64
C VAL A 130 14.40 18.67 1.31
N GLY A 131 14.95 19.59 0.52
CA GLY A 131 15.53 20.83 1.01
C GLY A 131 15.60 21.90 -0.07
N ALA A 132 16.10 23.10 0.29
CA ALA A 132 16.36 24.17 -0.68
C ALA A 132 17.35 23.70 -1.75
N LYS A 133 17.30 24.22 -2.98
CA LYS A 133 18.14 23.76 -4.10
C LYS A 133 19.65 23.84 -3.85
N GLU A 134 20.06 24.71 -2.94
CA GLU A 134 21.46 24.96 -2.61
C GLU A 134 21.93 24.12 -1.39
N SER A 135 21.02 23.44 -0.71
CA SER A 135 21.35 22.58 0.44
C SER A 135 22.26 21.42 0.02
N LYS A 136 23.29 21.13 0.82
CA LYS A 136 24.09 19.94 0.64
C LYS A 136 23.36 18.76 1.29
N LEU A 137 22.92 17.79 0.48
CA LEU A 137 22.16 16.62 0.91
C LEU A 137 22.78 15.33 0.34
N ALA A 138 24.06 15.08 0.67
CA ALA A 138 24.80 13.92 0.15
C ALA A 138 24.79 12.71 1.11
N GLY A 139 24.38 12.89 2.36
CA GLY A 139 24.28 11.82 3.34
C GLY A 139 23.77 12.28 4.69
N ILE A 140 23.71 11.35 5.64
CA ILE A 140 23.16 11.58 6.99
C ILE A 140 23.93 12.65 7.77
N ASP A 141 25.25 12.78 7.56
CA ASP A 141 26.08 13.74 8.29
C ASP A 141 25.89 15.18 7.82
N ASP A 142 25.32 15.40 6.63
CA ASP A 142 24.92 16.74 6.20
C ASP A 142 23.68 17.24 6.96
N LEU A 143 23.04 16.38 7.77
CA LEU A 143 21.89 16.75 8.62
C LEU A 143 22.30 17.25 10.01
N THR A 144 23.57 17.16 10.38
CA THR A 144 24.06 17.58 11.70
C THR A 144 23.75 19.06 11.95
N GLY A 145 23.12 19.33 13.09
CA GLY A 145 22.69 20.67 13.51
C GLY A 145 21.40 21.17 12.87
N LEU A 146 20.85 20.44 11.89
CA LEU A 146 19.63 20.85 11.19
C LEU A 146 18.36 20.38 11.92
N ARG A 147 17.29 21.14 11.71
CA ARG A 147 15.92 20.71 12.03
C ARG A 147 15.41 19.86 10.88
N VAL A 148 15.12 18.60 11.17
CA VAL A 148 14.71 17.62 10.16
C VAL A 148 13.29 17.16 10.46
N ALA A 149 12.35 17.50 9.58
CA ALA A 149 11.03 16.87 9.60
C ALA A 149 11.19 15.39 9.22
N VAL A 150 10.73 14.48 10.05
CA VAL A 150 10.82 13.04 9.79
C VAL A 150 9.46 12.38 9.99
N GLN A 151 9.04 11.59 9.02
CA GLN A 151 7.73 10.95 9.07
C GLN A 151 7.66 9.91 10.18
N TYR A 152 6.59 9.95 10.98
CA TYR A 152 6.31 8.99 12.03
C TYR A 152 6.19 7.56 11.47
N GLN A 153 6.69 6.56 12.21
CA GLN A 153 6.67 5.14 11.85
C GLN A 153 7.36 4.82 10.52
N SER A 154 8.43 5.55 10.21
CA SER A 154 9.21 5.35 8.99
C SER A 154 10.62 4.84 9.30
N THR A 155 11.26 4.16 8.34
CA THR A 155 12.67 3.76 8.45
C THR A 155 13.59 4.97 8.72
N PRO A 156 13.41 6.14 8.05
CA PRO A 156 14.10 7.38 8.43
C PRO A 156 14.01 7.75 9.91
N GLN A 157 12.85 7.58 10.54
CA GLN A 157 12.69 7.93 11.96
C GLN A 157 13.56 7.05 12.86
N ASN A 158 13.59 5.74 12.60
CA ASN A 158 14.43 4.80 13.34
C ASN A 158 15.91 5.10 13.13
N LEU A 159 16.29 5.40 11.88
CA LEU A 159 17.67 5.67 11.50
C LEU A 159 18.21 6.95 12.14
N LEU A 160 17.36 7.98 12.30
CA LEU A 160 17.73 9.22 12.98
C LEU A 160 17.60 9.14 14.51
N ALA A 161 16.99 8.09 15.08
CA ALA A 161 16.66 8.03 16.50
C ALA A 161 17.88 8.29 17.40
N MET A 162 19.01 7.63 17.11
CA MET A 162 20.25 7.70 17.88
C MET A 162 21.16 8.89 17.52
N ARG A 163 20.73 9.78 16.62
CA ARG A 163 21.49 10.97 16.18
C ARG A 163 21.08 12.19 16.99
N ASP A 164 21.68 12.39 18.16
CA ASP A 164 21.40 13.53 19.05
C ASP A 164 21.90 14.87 18.49
N ASP A 165 22.79 14.80 17.51
CA ASP A 165 23.30 15.93 16.75
C ASP A 165 22.31 16.44 15.69
N ILE A 166 21.15 15.81 15.52
CA ILE A 166 20.09 16.19 14.58
C ILE A 166 18.82 16.57 15.35
N GLN A 167 18.26 17.75 15.07
CA GLN A 167 17.02 18.21 15.68
C GLN A 167 15.80 17.62 14.95
N LYS A 168 15.29 16.50 15.45
CA LYS A 168 14.19 15.76 14.81
C LYS A 168 12.83 16.39 15.11
N VAL A 169 12.04 16.67 14.07
CA VAL A 169 10.66 17.12 14.16
C VAL A 169 9.77 16.03 13.56
N THR A 170 9.07 15.28 14.42
CA THR A 170 8.17 14.22 13.94
C THR A 170 6.94 14.81 13.27
N VAL A 171 6.64 14.36 12.05
CA VAL A 171 5.42 14.70 11.29
C VAL A 171 4.62 13.43 11.00
N LEU A 172 3.30 13.53 10.86
CA LEU A 172 2.44 12.37 10.65
C LEU A 172 2.31 11.97 9.17
N SER A 173 2.61 12.89 8.25
CA SER A 173 2.54 12.63 6.81
C SER A 173 3.60 13.40 6.00
N PRO A 174 3.85 13.00 4.74
CA PRO A 174 4.72 13.77 3.85
C PRO A 174 4.21 15.20 3.60
N GLU A 175 2.89 15.41 3.54
CA GLU A 175 2.27 16.74 3.40
C GLU A 175 2.65 17.66 4.57
N GLU A 176 2.57 17.16 5.80
CA GLU A 176 2.99 17.90 6.99
C GLU A 176 4.50 18.22 6.96
N GLY A 177 5.32 17.27 6.51
CA GLY A 177 6.76 17.48 6.32
C GLY A 177 7.08 18.58 5.32
N MET A 178 6.43 18.55 4.15
CA MET A 178 6.58 19.59 3.12
C MET A 178 6.08 20.95 3.61
N MET A 179 4.95 20.98 4.33
CA MET A 179 4.41 22.22 4.89
C MET A 179 5.34 22.81 5.97
N ALA A 180 5.92 21.97 6.84
CA ALA A 180 6.88 22.42 7.84
C ALA A 180 8.14 23.01 7.19
N LEU A 181 8.61 22.42 6.10
CA LEU A 181 9.75 22.91 5.32
C LEU A 181 9.42 24.26 4.67
N ASP A 182 8.24 24.41 4.07
CA ASP A 182 7.83 25.67 3.42
C ASP A 182 7.61 26.82 4.40
N GLN A 183 7.13 26.51 5.61
CA GLN A 183 6.99 27.48 6.70
C GLN A 183 8.31 27.82 7.40
N GLY A 184 9.44 27.21 7.00
CA GLY A 184 10.75 27.40 7.64
C GLY A 184 10.84 26.84 9.07
N LYS A 185 9.89 25.97 9.46
CA LYS A 185 9.89 25.28 10.77
C LYS A 185 10.97 24.20 10.84
N VAL A 186 11.36 23.66 9.69
CA VAL A 186 12.47 22.73 9.53
C VAL A 186 13.36 23.19 8.36
N ASP A 187 14.59 22.70 8.34
CA ASP A 187 15.59 23.00 7.31
C ASP A 187 15.57 21.94 6.20
N VAL A 188 15.23 20.70 6.55
CA VAL A 188 15.14 19.53 5.66
C VAL A 188 13.92 18.68 6.05
N ALA A 189 13.31 17.99 5.10
CA ALA A 189 12.34 16.93 5.37
C ALA A 189 12.87 15.58 4.86
N PHE A 190 12.81 14.54 5.69
CA PHE A 190 13.13 13.15 5.35
C PHE A 190 11.83 12.33 5.33
N ILE A 191 11.23 12.23 4.13
CA ILE A 191 9.85 11.79 3.92
C ILE A 191 9.70 10.96 2.63
N TRP A 192 8.52 10.40 2.40
CA TRP A 192 8.23 9.56 1.24
C TRP A 192 8.42 10.32 -0.10
N ALA A 193 9.34 9.85 -0.94
CA ALA A 193 9.83 10.60 -2.10
C ALA A 193 8.77 10.84 -3.19
N PRO A 194 7.92 9.87 -3.57
CA PRO A 194 6.89 10.10 -4.58
C PRO A 194 5.91 11.22 -4.20
N VAL A 195 5.48 11.26 -2.94
CA VAL A 195 4.55 12.29 -2.46
C VAL A 195 5.25 13.63 -2.36
N ALA A 196 6.48 13.68 -1.82
CA ALA A 196 7.28 14.91 -1.80
C ALA A 196 7.48 15.50 -3.21
N GLY A 197 7.79 14.64 -4.18
CA GLY A 197 7.95 14.99 -5.60
C GLY A 197 6.70 15.59 -6.22
N TRP A 198 5.58 14.89 -6.04
CA TRP A 198 4.28 15.35 -6.51
C TRP A 198 3.87 16.68 -5.91
N LEU A 199 4.03 16.84 -4.59
CA LEU A 199 3.71 18.08 -3.89
C LEU A 199 4.61 19.22 -4.34
N ASN A 200 5.93 18.98 -4.47
CA ASN A 200 6.88 19.99 -4.95
C ASN A 200 6.47 20.53 -6.33
N LYS A 201 6.06 19.63 -7.23
CA LYS A 201 5.61 19.98 -8.58
C LYS A 201 4.26 20.70 -8.62
N THR A 202 3.29 20.24 -7.84
CA THR A 202 1.89 20.71 -7.95
C THR A 202 1.54 21.85 -7.02
N SER A 203 2.23 21.97 -5.89
CA SER A 203 1.88 22.90 -4.80
C SER A 203 2.99 23.89 -4.48
N TYR A 204 4.26 23.54 -4.73
CA TYR A 204 5.42 24.38 -4.36
C TYR A 204 6.22 24.92 -5.55
N GLY A 205 5.76 24.70 -6.79
CA GLY A 205 6.38 25.28 -7.99
C GLY A 205 7.83 24.86 -8.21
N ASP A 206 8.17 23.61 -7.92
CA ASP A 206 9.53 23.05 -8.05
C ASP A 206 10.60 23.84 -7.26
N LYS A 207 10.22 24.39 -6.10
CA LYS A 207 11.07 25.17 -5.20
C LYS A 207 12.17 24.32 -4.55
N TYR A 208 11.92 23.04 -4.30
CA TYR A 208 12.83 22.17 -3.56
C TYR A 208 13.65 21.24 -4.46
N GLN A 209 14.83 20.87 -4.00
CA GLN A 209 15.51 19.67 -4.49
C GLN A 209 15.02 18.46 -3.69
N ILE A 210 15.01 17.30 -4.34
CA ILE A 210 14.59 16.03 -3.75
C ILE A 210 15.66 15.00 -4.08
N VAL A 211 16.27 14.44 -3.03
CA VAL A 211 17.39 13.51 -3.15
C VAL A 211 16.96 12.17 -2.57
N SER A 212 16.71 11.19 -3.45
CA SER A 212 16.38 9.82 -3.05
C SER A 212 17.50 9.21 -2.22
N THR A 213 17.15 8.46 -1.18
CA THR A 213 18.12 7.80 -0.31
C THR A 213 18.16 6.30 -0.57
N GLU A 214 19.35 5.72 -0.67
CA GLU A 214 19.59 4.27 -0.75
C GLU A 214 20.04 3.74 0.62
N GLY A 215 19.56 2.56 0.98
CA GLY A 215 19.90 1.87 2.23
C GLY A 215 18.81 0.88 2.60
N ASP A 216 19.09 0.03 3.59
CA ASP A 216 18.14 -0.98 4.05
C ASP A 216 16.83 -0.32 4.51
N GLY A 217 15.73 -0.66 3.83
CA GLY A 217 14.41 -0.09 4.12
C GLY A 217 14.23 1.38 3.73
N LEU A 218 15.13 1.96 2.93
CA LEU A 218 15.03 3.33 2.41
C LEU A 218 14.63 3.40 0.93
N LEU A 219 14.88 2.35 0.16
CA LEU A 219 14.60 2.27 -1.27
C LEU A 219 14.23 0.84 -1.65
N TRP A 220 13.22 0.68 -2.49
CA TRP A 220 12.79 -0.62 -2.99
C TRP A 220 12.58 -0.57 -4.48
N ALA A 221 12.93 -1.67 -5.15
CA ALA A 221 12.42 -1.92 -6.50
C ALA A 221 10.90 -2.09 -6.42
N THR A 222 10.17 -1.51 -7.35
CA THR A 222 8.73 -1.71 -7.51
C THR A 222 8.45 -2.51 -8.77
N ALA A 223 7.39 -3.31 -8.75
CA ALA A 223 6.96 -4.15 -9.86
C ALA A 223 5.44 -4.20 -9.95
N ILE A 224 4.94 -4.82 -11.03
CA ILE A 224 3.53 -5.15 -11.17
C ILE A 224 3.31 -6.52 -10.53
N GLY A 225 2.40 -6.60 -9.56
CA GLY A 225 2.05 -7.84 -8.89
C GLY A 225 0.83 -8.52 -9.49
N PHE A 226 0.85 -9.85 -9.48
CA PHE A 226 -0.19 -10.73 -9.97
C PHE A 226 -0.45 -11.84 -8.95
N ALA A 227 -1.66 -12.39 -8.94
CA ALA A 227 -1.91 -13.62 -8.19
C ALA A 227 -1.03 -14.76 -8.73
N LYS A 228 -0.60 -15.69 -7.87
CA LYS A 228 0.28 -16.82 -8.25
C LYS A 228 -0.18 -17.62 -9.46
N ALA A 229 -1.50 -17.75 -9.64
CA ALA A 229 -2.11 -18.46 -10.75
C ALA A 229 -2.01 -17.71 -12.11
N SER A 230 -1.71 -16.42 -12.11
CA SER A 230 -1.71 -15.53 -13.28
C SER A 230 -0.35 -15.49 -13.99
N GLY A 231 0.39 -16.60 -14.02
CA GLY A 231 1.74 -16.68 -14.59
C GLY A 231 1.81 -16.24 -16.05
N ALA A 232 0.85 -16.68 -16.87
CA ALA A 232 0.80 -16.32 -18.29
C ALA A 232 0.62 -14.81 -18.51
N LEU A 233 -0.27 -14.16 -17.75
CA LEU A 233 -0.46 -12.71 -17.84
C LEU A 233 0.81 -11.96 -17.39
N ARG A 234 1.47 -12.43 -16.33
CA ARG A 234 2.75 -11.88 -15.89
C ARG A 234 3.80 -11.99 -17.01
N ASP A 235 3.88 -13.13 -17.68
CA ASP A 235 4.83 -13.35 -18.80
C ASP A 235 4.50 -12.45 -20.00
N GLU A 236 3.23 -12.24 -20.34
CA GLU A 236 2.79 -11.28 -21.36
C GLU A 236 3.25 -9.84 -21.01
N VAL A 237 3.06 -9.43 -19.76
CA VAL A 237 3.49 -8.11 -19.27
C VAL A 237 5.02 -7.99 -19.33
N ASP A 238 5.76 -8.99 -18.85
CA ASP A 238 7.22 -9.04 -18.92
C ASP A 238 7.76 -8.95 -20.36
N GLY A 239 7.00 -9.44 -21.33
CA GLY A 239 7.32 -9.35 -22.75
C GLY A 239 7.27 -7.92 -23.30
N VAL A 240 6.36 -7.08 -22.81
CA VAL A 240 6.18 -5.70 -23.31
C VAL A 240 6.93 -4.64 -22.50
N LEU A 241 7.23 -4.91 -21.22
CA LEU A 241 7.88 -3.97 -20.30
C LEU A 241 9.17 -3.33 -20.85
N PRO A 242 10.11 -4.06 -21.49
CA PRO A 242 11.33 -3.44 -22.02
C PRO A 242 11.06 -2.30 -23.01
N SER A 243 10.01 -2.42 -23.83
CA SER A 243 9.62 -1.39 -24.79
C SER A 243 8.93 -0.18 -24.15
N LEU A 244 8.33 -0.37 -22.97
CA LEU A 244 7.61 0.66 -22.22
C LEU A 244 8.52 1.45 -21.28
N GLN A 245 9.74 0.98 -21.00
CA GLN A 245 10.61 1.60 -20.01
C GLN A 245 10.88 3.12 -20.22
N PRO A 246 11.05 3.62 -21.46
CA PRO A 246 11.16 5.06 -21.70
C PRO A 246 9.88 5.83 -21.33
N GLU A 247 8.70 5.26 -21.63
CA GLU A 247 7.41 5.86 -21.30
C GLU A 247 7.16 5.85 -19.79
N ILE A 248 7.46 4.74 -19.11
CA ILE A 248 7.40 4.66 -17.64
C ILE A 248 8.30 5.74 -17.03
N SER A 249 9.53 5.89 -17.51
CA SER A 249 10.46 6.93 -17.03
C SER A 249 9.90 8.35 -17.23
N ALA A 250 9.24 8.60 -18.37
CA ALA A 250 8.56 9.86 -18.64
C ALA A 250 7.35 10.10 -17.72
N LEU A 251 6.61 9.05 -17.36
CA LEU A 251 5.51 9.13 -16.39
C LEU A 251 6.02 9.49 -15.00
N PHE A 252 7.10 8.88 -14.52
CA PHE A 252 7.72 9.27 -13.24
C PHE A 252 8.09 10.76 -13.23
N ALA A 253 8.71 11.26 -14.30
CA ALA A 253 9.01 12.69 -14.45
C ALA A 253 7.75 13.57 -14.54
N LYS A 254 6.71 13.12 -15.25
CA LYS A 254 5.41 13.80 -15.34
C LYS A 254 4.78 13.99 -13.96
N TYR A 255 4.85 12.98 -13.10
CA TYR A 255 4.31 13.03 -11.73
C TYR A 255 5.30 13.59 -10.69
N GLY A 256 6.49 14.02 -11.11
CA GLY A 256 7.51 14.57 -10.21
C GLY A 256 8.11 13.54 -9.25
N VAL A 257 7.87 12.25 -9.48
CA VAL A 257 8.42 11.18 -8.64
C VAL A 257 9.91 11.01 -8.97
N PRO A 258 10.81 11.14 -7.97
CA PRO A 258 12.25 11.06 -8.22
C PRO A 258 12.66 9.69 -8.75
N ASN A 259 13.39 9.68 -9.87
CA ASN A 259 13.93 8.48 -10.51
C ASN A 259 15.45 8.58 -10.79
N GLY A 260 16.12 9.57 -10.19
CA GLY A 260 17.56 9.76 -10.29
C GLY A 260 18.38 8.80 -9.43
N ALA A 261 19.71 8.85 -9.57
CA ALA A 261 20.63 8.05 -8.76
C ALA A 261 20.47 8.43 -7.27
N PRO A 262 20.19 7.46 -6.38
CA PRO A 262 20.02 7.75 -4.96
C PRO A 262 21.38 8.02 -4.30
N VAL A 263 21.36 8.78 -3.20
CA VAL A 263 22.53 8.93 -2.32
C VAL A 263 22.56 7.78 -1.33
N LYS A 264 23.73 7.16 -1.18
CA LYS A 264 23.93 6.11 -0.17
C LYS A 264 23.82 6.71 1.21
N PHE A 265 22.75 6.35 1.90
CA PHE A 265 22.49 6.81 3.25
C PHE A 265 23.22 5.90 4.23
N GLY A 266 23.99 6.52 5.12
CA GLY A 266 24.93 5.91 6.07
C GLY A 266 24.77 4.39 6.28
N GLN A 267 25.69 3.61 5.71
CA GLN A 267 26.22 2.50 6.50
C GLN A 267 26.84 3.16 7.73
N ALA A 268 26.21 3.01 8.90
CA ALA A 268 26.96 3.18 10.13
C ALA A 268 28.21 2.32 9.96
N ALA A 269 29.41 2.92 9.99
CA ALA A 269 30.58 2.12 10.28
C ALA A 269 30.22 1.37 11.57
N PRO A 270 30.28 0.02 11.62
CA PRO A 270 30.11 -0.66 12.89
C PRO A 270 31.07 0.04 13.84
N ALA A 271 30.55 0.48 14.99
CA ALA A 271 31.35 1.17 15.98
C ALA A 271 32.65 0.39 16.11
N THR A 272 33.76 0.99 15.69
CA THR A 272 35.08 0.42 15.93
C THR A 272 35.17 0.36 17.44
N THR A 273 34.93 -0.82 18.00
CA THR A 273 35.34 -1.14 19.35
C THR A 273 36.85 -0.97 19.32
N SER A 274 37.32 0.18 19.78
CA SER A 274 38.72 0.38 20.05
C SER A 274 39.12 -0.72 21.01
N SER A 275 39.91 -1.67 20.51
CA SER A 275 40.55 -2.70 21.31
C SER A 275 41.52 -2.00 22.25
N VAL A 276 41.04 -1.64 23.44
CA VAL A 276 41.91 -1.34 24.56
C VAL A 276 42.13 -2.64 25.31
N GLY A 277 43.36 -3.15 25.19
CA GLY A 277 44.00 -4.00 26.18
C GLY A 277 43.39 -5.39 26.39
N ALA A 278 44.01 -6.39 25.78
CA ALA A 278 43.92 -7.76 26.24
C ALA A 278 44.26 -7.85 27.74
N SER A 279 43.36 -8.44 28.50
CA SER A 279 43.64 -9.09 29.78
C SER A 279 42.93 -10.44 29.73
N GLU A 280 43.66 -11.48 30.10
CA GLU A 280 43.38 -12.89 29.86
C GLU A 280 42.03 -13.40 30.37
N PRO A 281 41.51 -14.51 29.79
CA PRO A 281 40.21 -15.05 30.16
C PRO A 281 40.30 -15.82 31.48
N VAL A 282 39.44 -15.46 32.43
CA VAL A 282 39.16 -16.29 33.61
C VAL A 282 37.97 -17.18 33.28
N THR A 283 38.24 -18.45 33.02
CA THR A 283 37.25 -19.51 32.85
C THR A 283 36.85 -20.06 34.22
N VAL A 284 35.57 -20.01 34.57
CA VAL A 284 34.96 -20.96 35.53
C VAL A 284 33.53 -21.28 35.10
N GLY A 285 33.26 -22.56 34.86
CA GLY A 285 31.91 -23.12 35.04
C GLY A 285 31.15 -23.52 33.77
N GLN A 286 31.69 -24.46 33.00
CA GLN A 286 30.93 -25.24 32.04
C GLN A 286 30.14 -26.31 32.81
N ALA A 287 28.80 -26.29 32.73
CA ALA A 287 27.96 -27.45 33.04
C ALA A 287 26.99 -27.67 31.89
N THR A 288 27.26 -28.77 31.19
CA THR A 288 26.52 -29.38 30.09
C THR A 288 25.07 -29.72 30.43
N THR A 289 24.15 -29.63 29.47
CA THR A 289 23.46 -30.81 28.89
C THR A 289 22.45 -30.45 27.80
N ALA A 290 22.63 -31.12 26.65
CA ALA A 290 21.69 -31.79 25.74
C ALA A 290 20.26 -31.25 25.46
N GLU A 291 19.87 -31.51 24.21
CA GLU A 291 18.74 -30.99 23.44
C GLU A 291 17.47 -31.88 23.50
N LYS A 292 16.31 -31.21 23.31
CA LYS A 292 14.98 -31.67 22.80
C LYS A 292 14.04 -32.52 23.71
N PRO A 293 12.70 -32.62 23.44
CA PRO A 293 11.78 -31.79 22.63
C PRO A 293 10.33 -31.58 23.23
N VAL A 294 9.50 -30.74 22.57
CA VAL A 294 8.00 -30.68 22.53
C VAL A 294 7.21 -30.38 23.83
N GLN A 295 6.26 -29.42 23.80
CA GLN A 295 4.81 -29.66 23.92
C GLN A 295 3.96 -28.39 24.12
N THR A 296 3.04 -28.21 23.17
CA THR A 296 1.67 -27.74 23.37
C THR A 296 1.03 -28.41 24.59
N ALA A 297 0.49 -27.61 25.51
CA ALA A 297 -0.54 -28.07 26.44
C ALA A 297 -1.53 -26.93 26.71
N THR A 298 -2.76 -27.16 26.25
CA THR A 298 -4.00 -26.66 26.80
C THR A 298 -4.10 -26.97 28.30
N THR A 299 -4.53 -26.00 29.11
CA THR A 299 -5.27 -26.29 30.34
C THR A 299 -6.36 -25.24 30.56
N SER A 300 -7.59 -25.73 30.61
CA SER A 300 -8.79 -25.04 31.06
C SER A 300 -8.89 -25.09 32.59
N GLY A 301 -9.49 -24.07 33.21
CA GLY A 301 -10.33 -24.24 34.41
C GLY A 301 -9.97 -23.45 35.68
N ASP A 302 -10.65 -22.30 35.81
CA ASP A 302 -11.33 -21.77 37.03
C ASP A 302 -10.60 -20.95 38.12
N ALA A 303 -10.90 -19.62 38.08
CA ALA A 303 -11.21 -18.63 39.13
C ALA A 303 -10.31 -18.55 40.40
N LYS A 304 -9.81 -17.38 40.86
CA LYS A 304 -10.55 -16.14 41.16
C LYS A 304 -9.57 -15.01 41.61
N ALA A 305 -9.94 -13.76 41.31
CA ALA A 305 -9.58 -12.48 41.97
C ALA A 305 -8.18 -11.87 41.76
N ASP A 306 -8.21 -10.61 41.30
CA ASP A 306 -7.24 -9.52 41.48
C ASP A 306 -5.88 -9.59 40.76
N ALA A 307 -5.78 -10.30 39.64
CA ALA A 307 -4.65 -10.11 38.75
C ALA A 307 -4.88 -8.86 37.87
N LYS A 308 -4.24 -7.75 38.25
CA LYS A 308 -4.02 -6.59 37.36
C LYS A 308 -3.40 -7.13 36.07
N GLY A 309 -4.04 -6.91 34.92
CA GLY A 309 -3.54 -7.41 33.64
C GLY A 309 -2.10 -6.93 33.36
N ASP A 310 -1.32 -7.74 32.66
CA ASP A 310 0.03 -7.40 32.23
C ASP A 310 -0.03 -6.45 31.03
N ALA A 311 0.28 -5.17 31.27
CA ALA A 311 0.27 -4.14 30.24
C ALA A 311 1.34 -4.36 29.15
N ALA A 312 2.45 -5.02 29.44
CA ALA A 312 3.48 -5.31 28.45
C ALA A 312 3.02 -6.43 27.49
N ALA A 313 2.48 -7.51 28.04
CA ALA A 313 1.84 -8.57 27.24
C ALA A 313 0.64 -8.04 26.45
N GLY A 314 -0.17 -7.19 27.08
CA GLY A 314 -1.30 -6.51 26.45
C GLY A 314 -0.90 -5.61 25.29
N ARG A 315 0.25 -4.92 25.41
CA ARG A 315 0.80 -4.08 24.33
C ARG A 315 1.14 -4.91 23.10
N GLU A 316 1.71 -6.09 23.28
CA GLU A 316 2.08 -6.98 22.17
C GLU A 316 0.82 -7.47 21.44
N VAL A 317 -0.17 -7.99 22.17
CA VAL A 317 -1.45 -8.44 21.59
C VAL A 317 -2.17 -7.28 20.90
N PHE A 318 -2.23 -6.12 21.55
CA PHE A 318 -2.85 -4.93 20.99
C PHE A 318 -2.17 -4.49 19.69
N ASN A 319 -0.84 -4.36 19.68
CA ASN A 319 -0.11 -3.91 18.51
C ASN A 319 -0.07 -4.93 17.37
N GLY A 320 -0.13 -6.23 17.69
CA GLY A 320 -0.24 -7.30 16.68
C GLY A 320 -1.62 -7.40 16.03
N THR A 321 -2.69 -7.07 16.76
CA THR A 321 -4.06 -7.37 16.33
C THR A 321 -5.00 -6.16 16.26
N CYS A 322 -5.07 -5.37 17.32
CA CYS A 322 -6.02 -4.25 17.44
C CYS A 322 -5.53 -2.97 16.76
N ALA A 323 -4.21 -2.74 16.76
CA ALA A 323 -3.57 -1.56 16.16
C ALA A 323 -3.77 -1.46 14.65
N HIS A 324 -4.17 -2.53 13.97
CA HIS A 324 -4.54 -2.49 12.56
C HIS A 324 -5.62 -1.43 12.25
N CYS A 325 -6.56 -1.24 13.18
CA CYS A 325 -7.61 -0.22 13.06
C CYS A 325 -7.38 0.93 14.05
N HIS A 326 -6.94 0.64 15.27
CA HIS A 326 -6.79 1.62 16.34
C HIS A 326 -5.43 2.31 16.38
N GLY A 327 -4.58 2.01 15.40
CA GLY A 327 -3.23 2.50 15.23
C GLY A 327 -2.25 1.96 16.28
N PRO A 328 -0.94 1.96 16.00
CA PRO A 328 0.05 1.48 16.95
C PRO A 328 0.07 2.34 18.21
N ASP A 329 0.30 1.67 19.33
CA ASP A 329 0.20 2.22 20.66
C ASP A 329 -1.12 2.95 20.97
N ALA A 330 -2.20 2.49 20.34
CA ALA A 330 -3.58 2.95 20.48
C ALA A 330 -3.86 4.38 19.97
N VAL A 331 -2.91 4.97 19.24
CA VAL A 331 -3.00 6.31 18.65
C VAL A 331 -3.57 6.25 17.25
N GLN A 332 -4.58 7.06 16.95
CA GLN A 332 -5.14 7.13 15.60
C GLN A 332 -5.52 8.56 15.22
N ALA A 333 -5.26 8.94 13.96
CA ALA A 333 -5.58 10.28 13.47
C ALA A 333 -7.11 10.53 13.48
N GLU A 334 -7.90 9.51 13.15
CA GLU A 334 -9.36 9.55 13.30
C GLU A 334 -9.74 9.40 14.77
N ARG A 335 -10.08 10.52 15.40
CA ARG A 335 -10.42 10.61 16.83
C ARG A 335 -11.48 9.59 17.28
N LYS A 336 -12.41 9.18 16.41
CA LYS A 336 -13.48 8.22 16.76
C LYS A 336 -12.95 6.82 17.09
N ILE A 337 -11.80 6.45 16.54
CA ILE A 337 -11.18 5.14 16.72
C ILE A 337 -9.82 5.22 17.43
N ASP A 338 -9.36 6.42 17.78
CA ASP A 338 -8.28 6.61 18.76
C ASP A 338 -8.73 6.08 20.13
N LEU A 339 -7.97 5.12 20.67
CA LEU A 339 -8.28 4.45 21.93
C LEU A 339 -7.56 5.05 23.14
N ARG A 340 -6.65 6.00 22.96
CA ARG A 340 -6.13 6.83 24.07
C ARG A 340 -7.18 7.79 24.61
N LEU A 341 -8.23 8.02 23.83
CA LEU A 341 -9.40 8.83 24.22
C LEU A 341 -10.52 8.02 24.90
N LEU A 342 -10.32 6.73 25.19
CA LEU A 342 -11.36 5.87 25.79
C LEU A 342 -11.86 6.41 27.13
N LYS A 343 -10.94 6.76 28.05
CA LYS A 343 -11.28 7.31 29.37
C LYS A 343 -11.99 8.64 29.26
N LYS A 344 -11.59 9.49 28.31
CA LYS A 344 -12.29 10.76 28.03
C LYS A 344 -13.70 10.55 27.48
N ARG A 345 -13.92 9.48 26.70
CA ARG A 345 -15.20 9.19 26.03
C ARG A 345 -16.19 8.49 26.94
N TYR A 346 -15.71 7.58 27.80
CA TYR A 346 -16.57 6.67 28.55
C TYR A 346 -16.42 6.79 30.07
N ALA A 347 -15.46 7.58 30.57
CA ALA A 347 -15.24 7.78 32.00
C ALA A 347 -15.22 6.43 32.76
N ASP A 348 -16.10 6.26 33.75
CA ASP A 348 -16.20 5.06 34.58
C ASP A 348 -16.73 3.84 33.81
N ASP A 349 -17.40 4.04 32.67
CA ASP A 349 -17.90 2.96 31.80
C ASP A 349 -16.85 2.42 30.82
N MET A 350 -15.59 2.87 30.93
CA MET A 350 -14.51 2.44 30.02
C MET A 350 -14.32 0.92 30.01
N GLU A 351 -14.37 0.28 31.19
CA GLU A 351 -14.15 -1.17 31.32
C GLU A 351 -15.29 -1.98 30.68
N SER A 352 -16.53 -1.68 31.06
CA SER A 352 -17.71 -2.36 30.54
C SER A 352 -17.85 -2.17 29.02
N THR A 353 -17.49 -0.98 28.53
CA THR A 353 -17.49 -0.66 27.10
C THR A 353 -16.41 -1.44 26.34
N PHE A 354 -15.19 -1.55 26.90
CA PHE A 354 -14.12 -2.34 26.32
C PHE A 354 -14.56 -3.79 26.18
N TRP A 355 -14.98 -4.43 27.27
CA TRP A 355 -15.35 -5.84 27.28
C TRP A 355 -16.47 -6.15 26.29
N LYS A 356 -17.56 -5.38 26.33
CA LYS A 356 -18.67 -5.55 25.38
C LYS A 356 -18.22 -5.38 23.94
N THR A 357 -17.44 -4.33 23.66
CA THR A 357 -17.03 -4.00 22.28
C THR A 357 -16.03 -5.02 21.72
N VAL A 358 -15.10 -5.51 22.54
CA VAL A 358 -14.07 -6.46 22.10
C VAL A 358 -14.63 -7.87 22.02
N HIS A 359 -15.46 -8.30 22.98
CA HIS A 359 -16.09 -9.62 22.92
C HIS A 359 -17.04 -9.76 21.76
N ASP A 360 -17.99 -8.84 21.60
CA ASP A 360 -19.03 -8.98 20.59
C ASP A 360 -18.64 -8.35 19.24
N GLY A 361 -17.54 -7.59 19.22
CA GLY A 361 -17.12 -6.84 18.05
C GLY A 361 -18.09 -5.72 17.69
N ARG A 362 -17.84 -5.12 16.51
CA ARG A 362 -18.78 -4.24 15.81
C ARG A 362 -18.79 -4.62 14.32
N PRO A 363 -19.39 -5.75 13.93
CA PRO A 363 -19.29 -6.28 12.57
C PRO A 363 -19.75 -5.28 11.50
N ALA A 364 -20.83 -4.54 11.75
CA ALA A 364 -21.33 -3.49 10.86
C ALA A 364 -20.35 -2.31 10.66
N LYS A 365 -19.33 -2.20 11.52
CA LYS A 365 -18.26 -1.18 11.48
C LYS A 365 -16.88 -1.80 11.21
N GLY A 366 -16.83 -3.08 10.83
CA GLY A 366 -15.59 -3.77 10.45
C GLY A 366 -14.72 -4.27 11.61
N MET A 367 -15.18 -4.20 12.87
CA MET A 367 -14.49 -4.80 14.01
C MET A 367 -15.07 -6.21 14.27
N PRO A 368 -14.30 -7.29 14.13
CA PRO A 368 -14.80 -8.64 14.41
C PRO A 368 -14.96 -8.85 15.93
N ALA A 369 -15.69 -9.92 16.29
CA ALA A 369 -15.77 -10.40 17.66
C ALA A 369 -14.45 -11.11 18.02
N TRP A 370 -13.88 -10.79 19.19
CA TRP A 370 -12.58 -11.31 19.60
C TRP A 370 -12.64 -12.35 20.71
N LYS A 371 -13.80 -12.57 21.33
CA LYS A 371 -13.99 -13.57 22.40
C LYS A 371 -13.70 -15.02 21.98
N ASP A 372 -13.81 -15.29 20.67
CA ASP A 372 -13.54 -16.61 20.11
C ASP A 372 -12.08 -16.77 19.65
N VAL A 373 -11.28 -15.70 19.74
CA VAL A 373 -9.89 -15.63 19.27
C VAL A 373 -8.91 -15.49 20.43
N PHE A 374 -9.25 -14.68 21.44
CA PHE A 374 -8.43 -14.46 22.63
C PHE A 374 -9.18 -14.89 23.89
N SER A 375 -8.44 -15.40 24.86
CA SER A 375 -8.96 -15.65 26.20
C SER A 375 -9.26 -14.33 26.94
N ASP A 376 -10.13 -14.40 27.94
CA ASP A 376 -10.41 -13.26 28.82
C ASP A 376 -9.13 -12.75 29.51
N ASP A 377 -8.16 -13.61 29.81
CA ASP A 377 -6.90 -13.18 30.43
C ASP A 377 -6.04 -12.35 29.47
N GLU A 378 -5.96 -12.76 28.19
CA GLU A 378 -5.28 -11.98 27.15
C GLU A 378 -5.99 -10.65 26.89
N LEU A 379 -7.33 -10.64 26.85
CA LEU A 379 -8.09 -9.40 26.69
C LEU A 379 -8.00 -8.49 27.91
N ARG A 380 -7.84 -9.04 29.11
CA ARG A 380 -7.57 -8.26 30.33
C ARG A 380 -6.17 -7.63 30.29
N ASN A 381 -5.18 -8.31 29.74
CA ASN A 381 -3.86 -7.73 29.48
C ASN A 381 -3.95 -6.56 28.49
N VAL A 382 -4.69 -6.73 27.39
CA VAL A 382 -4.96 -5.65 26.41
C VAL A 382 -5.67 -4.47 27.08
N TYR A 383 -6.65 -4.72 27.95
CA TYR A 383 -7.31 -3.66 28.70
C TYR A 383 -6.35 -2.91 29.64
N ALA A 384 -5.52 -3.64 30.39
CA ALA A 384 -4.51 -3.06 31.27
C ALA A 384 -3.50 -2.18 30.49
N TYR A 385 -3.11 -2.62 29.29
CA TYR A 385 -2.31 -1.81 28.39
C TYR A 385 -3.04 -0.53 27.99
N LEU A 386 -4.29 -0.61 27.53
CA LEU A 386 -5.07 0.57 27.15
C LEU A 386 -5.22 1.55 28.31
N GLN A 387 -5.42 1.07 29.54
CA GLN A 387 -5.45 1.92 30.73
C GLN A 387 -4.13 2.70 30.92
N SER A 388 -2.98 2.09 30.61
CA SER A 388 -1.66 2.72 30.78
C SER A 388 -1.36 3.84 29.76
N VAL A 389 -2.00 3.80 28.59
CA VAL A 389 -1.76 4.74 27.48
C VAL A 389 -2.87 5.77 27.29
N GLN A 390 -3.80 5.88 28.25
CA GLN A 390 -4.85 6.90 28.19
C GLN A 390 -4.25 8.31 28.24
N ASP A 391 -4.75 9.20 27.38
CA ASP A 391 -4.36 10.61 27.45
C ASP A 391 -4.83 11.20 28.79
N THR A 392 -3.86 11.61 29.60
CA THR A 392 -4.08 12.18 30.94
C THR A 392 -3.93 13.71 31.00
N GLY A 393 -3.59 14.37 29.89
CA GLY A 393 -3.57 15.84 29.81
C GLY A 393 -4.99 16.39 29.87
N GLY A 394 -5.34 17.26 30.82
CA GLY A 394 -4.63 18.51 31.08
C GLY A 394 -5.23 19.55 30.14
N ASN A 395 -6.03 20.45 30.72
CA ASN A 395 -6.92 21.44 30.10
C ASN A 395 -6.44 22.05 28.78
#